data_AF-A0A1V6TRI4-F1
#
_entry.id   AF-A0A1V6TRI4-F1
#
_cell.length_a   1.000
_cell.length_b   1.000
_cell.length_c   1.000
_cell.angle_alpha   90.00
_cell.angle_beta   90.00
_cell.angle_gamma   90.00
#
_symmetry.space_group_name_H-M   'P 1'
#
loop_
_entity.id
_entity.type
_entity.pdbx_description
1 polymer ?
#
loop_
_entity_poly.entity_id
_entity_poly.type
_entity_poly.pdbx_seq_one_letter_code
_entity_poly.pdbx_strand_id
1 'polypeptide(L)'
;MPPHRAIRSDAFMFDIAQPSGWSYKPGDTIIGHLVRKIPIVSPNATVTLSFVGRSKVKITYNRSNSKTSYRDEAQFVNLHYTVFKGPVHLPEGSEEPLSWPISVNIPLEPHSSCRQGRPADCSLLPINQEHPGHHILPGSFYSEDTSFGNPDSNCFIEYYLVANLRYSHGGSWKSYESIHPITIRHPITNTTRLGTSVILKDTRIINSQRLLPGMENADLSFKEHMQKFFSSSKVPTFKYGIRLTVPSAIQFNNPIPIPFLLEITPINEGTSENIKDISQNIQVVSIDMTLQPYTQCIAPGNYITSQYSNAYTEKFGLGLQPVFIGLNPPLIINTGKENTPLHIGNTFQLTLTPAGLKSGTRQLAFAYSERVNSDFQTYNIEHFNTLKYTVTLKIAGEKVVHKFSPVPTEILSSA
;
A
#
# COMPACT_ATOMS: atom_id res chain seq x y z
N MET A 1 -12.26 -6.76 14.87
CA MET A 1 -13.54 -6.05 14.61
C MET A 1 -13.44 -5.52 13.20
N PRO A 2 -14.37 -5.87 12.31
CA PRO A 2 -14.37 -5.34 10.95
C PRO A 2 -14.95 -3.92 10.90
N PRO A 3 -14.60 -3.11 9.88
CA PRO A 3 -15.27 -1.86 9.56
C PRO A 3 -16.78 -2.05 9.31
N HIS A 4 -17.55 -0.97 9.43
CA HIS A 4 -18.97 -1.01 9.11
C HIS A 4 -19.22 -1.39 7.66
N ARG A 5 -20.26 -2.20 7.46
CA ARG A 5 -20.77 -2.58 6.15
C ARG A 5 -22.04 -1.80 5.86
N ALA A 6 -22.35 -1.64 4.57
CA ALA A 6 -23.57 -0.98 4.15
C ALA A 6 -24.80 -1.73 4.69
N ILE A 7 -25.73 -0.99 5.29
CA ILE A 7 -27.05 -1.50 5.68
C ILE A 7 -28.03 -1.01 4.63
N ARG A 8 -28.49 -1.94 3.77
CA ARG A 8 -29.45 -1.66 2.69
C ARG A 8 -30.80 -2.26 3.04
N SER A 9 -31.84 -1.43 2.98
CA SER A 9 -33.24 -1.84 3.14
C SER A 9 -34.13 -0.88 2.37
N ASP A 10 -35.17 -1.39 1.71
CA ASP A 10 -36.19 -0.55 1.06
C ASP A 10 -36.96 0.35 2.03
N ALA A 11 -36.86 0.06 3.33
CA ALA A 11 -37.47 0.87 4.38
C ALA A 11 -36.83 2.26 4.50
N PHE A 12 -35.51 2.35 4.28
CA PHE A 12 -34.73 3.59 4.36
C PHE A 12 -33.31 3.32 3.88
N MET A 13 -32.84 4.02 2.85
CA MET A 13 -31.51 3.79 2.27
C MET A 13 -30.86 5.08 1.77
N PHE A 14 -29.54 5.00 1.57
CA PHE A 14 -28.78 5.99 0.84
C PHE A 14 -28.79 5.72 -0.68
N ASP A 15 -28.99 6.78 -1.45
CA ASP A 15 -28.73 6.85 -2.88
C ASP A 15 -27.67 7.93 -3.12
N ILE A 16 -26.39 7.54 -3.06
CA ILE A 16 -25.24 8.45 -3.16
C ILE A 16 -24.82 8.58 -4.63
N ALA A 17 -24.53 9.80 -5.07
CA ALA A 17 -23.98 10.07 -6.41
C ALA A 17 -22.48 9.72 -6.50
N GLN A 18 -22.13 8.49 -6.16
CA GLN A 18 -20.76 7.97 -6.15
C GLN A 18 -20.61 6.86 -7.20
N PRO A 19 -19.73 7.03 -8.20
CA PRO A 19 -19.40 5.93 -9.11
C PRO A 19 -18.80 4.73 -8.38
N SER A 20 -18.99 3.54 -8.95
CA SER A 20 -18.37 2.33 -8.39
C SER A 20 -16.84 2.47 -8.32
N GLY A 21 -16.26 2.15 -7.15
CA GLY A 21 -14.82 2.25 -6.92
C GLY A 21 -14.29 3.67 -6.69
N TRP A 22 -15.15 4.69 -6.68
CA TRP A 22 -14.75 6.05 -6.36
C TRP A 22 -14.28 6.17 -4.91
N SER A 23 -13.33 7.07 -4.68
CA SER A 23 -12.85 7.45 -3.36
C SER A 23 -12.68 8.95 -3.29
N TYR A 24 -13.07 9.52 -2.15
CA TYR A 24 -13.02 10.95 -1.87
C TYR A 24 -11.65 11.35 -1.33
N LYS A 25 -11.40 12.65 -1.29
CA LYS A 25 -10.31 13.26 -0.53
C LYS A 25 -10.87 14.25 0.51
N PRO A 26 -10.09 14.60 1.54
CA PRO A 26 -10.46 15.68 2.45
C PRO A 26 -10.79 16.97 1.67
N GLY A 27 -11.88 17.64 2.05
CA GLY A 27 -12.40 18.82 1.36
C GLY A 27 -13.45 18.54 0.28
N ASP A 28 -13.62 17.29 -0.17
CA ASP A 28 -14.71 16.93 -1.09
C ASP A 28 -16.08 17.04 -0.42
N THR A 29 -17.13 17.11 -1.23
CA THR A 29 -18.53 17.06 -0.79
C THR A 29 -19.19 15.76 -1.24
N ILE A 30 -19.80 15.04 -0.30
CA ILE A 30 -20.64 13.89 -0.56
C ILE A 30 -22.06 14.40 -0.84
N ILE A 31 -22.60 14.06 -2.02
CA ILE A 31 -23.96 14.44 -2.43
C ILE A 31 -24.79 13.20 -2.76
N GLY A 32 -26.10 13.30 -2.55
CA GLY A 32 -27.03 12.20 -2.82
C GLY A 32 -28.40 12.44 -2.20
N HIS A 33 -29.13 11.35 -1.99
CA HIS A 33 -30.44 11.35 -1.37
C HIS A 33 -30.58 10.28 -0.29
N LEU A 34 -31.45 10.55 0.67
CA LEU A 34 -32.03 9.55 1.56
C LEU A 34 -33.39 9.15 1.00
N VAL A 35 -33.57 7.87 0.73
CA VAL A 35 -34.73 7.35 0.01
C VAL A 35 -35.50 6.37 0.86
N ARG A 36 -36.83 6.51 0.87
CA ARG A 36 -37.76 5.54 1.45
C ARG A 36 -38.79 5.12 0.43
N LYS A 37 -38.92 3.80 0.24
CA LYS A 37 -39.89 3.19 -0.70
C LYS A 37 -41.09 2.57 0.00
N ILE A 38 -40.96 2.23 1.28
CA ILE A 38 -42.05 1.60 2.05
C ILE A 38 -43.05 2.66 2.52
N PRO A 39 -44.37 2.40 2.42
CA PRO A 39 -45.40 3.32 2.86
C PRO A 39 -45.18 3.86 4.28
N ILE A 40 -45.55 5.11 4.49
CA ILE A 40 -45.48 5.79 5.78
C ILE A 40 -46.47 6.94 5.83
N VAL A 41 -47.23 7.01 6.90
CA VAL A 41 -48.04 8.19 7.22
C VAL A 41 -47.76 8.54 8.67
N SER A 42 -47.19 9.72 8.91
CA SER A 42 -46.91 10.20 10.25
C SER A 42 -46.94 11.73 10.29
N PRO A 43 -47.64 12.34 11.25
CA PRO A 43 -47.63 13.80 11.42
C PRO A 43 -46.28 14.31 11.95
N ASN A 44 -45.49 13.44 12.58
CA ASN A 44 -44.22 13.78 13.20
C ASN A 44 -43.15 12.76 12.83
N ALA A 45 -42.28 13.16 11.90
CA ALA A 45 -41.07 12.44 11.53
C ALA A 45 -39.85 13.36 11.56
N THR A 46 -38.70 12.77 11.86
CA THR A 46 -37.39 13.42 11.79
C THR A 46 -36.46 12.51 11.01
N VAL A 47 -35.71 13.11 10.08
CA VAL A 47 -34.61 12.46 9.39
C VAL A 47 -33.32 13.14 9.83
N THR A 48 -32.42 12.38 10.42
CA THR A 48 -31.08 12.85 10.80
C THR A 48 -30.01 12.15 9.98
N LEU A 49 -28.89 12.82 9.80
CA LEU A 49 -27.72 12.32 9.10
C LEU A 49 -26.48 12.64 9.94
N SER A 50 -25.56 11.69 10.02
CA SER A 50 -24.27 11.86 10.66
C SER A 50 -23.16 11.40 9.73
N PHE A 51 -22.05 12.14 9.72
CA PHE A 51 -20.81 11.71 9.06
C PHE A 51 -19.76 11.42 10.12
N VAL A 52 -19.32 10.17 10.13
CA VAL A 52 -18.45 9.62 11.17
C VAL A 52 -17.16 9.17 10.52
N GLY A 53 -16.03 9.60 11.07
CA GLY A 53 -14.69 9.19 10.68
C GLY A 53 -13.87 8.84 11.91
N ARG A 54 -13.22 7.68 11.93
CA ARG A 54 -12.43 7.24 13.09
C ARG A 54 -11.37 6.20 12.75
N SER A 55 -10.37 6.08 13.61
CA SER A 55 -9.51 4.90 13.69
C SER A 55 -9.90 4.00 14.85
N LYS A 56 -9.69 2.69 14.68
CA LYS A 56 -9.84 1.70 15.74
C LYS A 56 -8.69 0.73 15.73
N VAL A 57 -8.21 0.41 16.92
CA VAL A 57 -7.20 -0.60 17.17
C VAL A 57 -7.74 -1.60 18.18
N LYS A 58 -7.46 -2.88 17.96
CA LYS A 58 -7.58 -3.92 18.99
C LYS A 58 -6.35 -4.81 18.91
N ILE A 59 -5.67 -4.97 20.04
CA ILE A 59 -4.51 -5.86 20.22
C ILE A 59 -4.89 -6.91 21.26
N THR A 60 -4.58 -8.17 20.99
CA THR A 60 -5.06 -9.30 21.78
C THR A 60 -3.91 -10.22 22.11
N TYR A 61 -3.57 -10.31 23.40
CA TYR A 61 -2.58 -11.23 23.89
C TYR A 61 -3.27 -12.52 24.33
N ASN A 62 -2.93 -13.62 23.67
CA ASN A 62 -3.33 -14.96 24.07
C ASN A 62 -2.23 -15.51 25.01
N ARG A 63 -2.54 -15.60 26.30
CA ARG A 63 -1.74 -16.36 27.29
C ARG A 63 -2.43 -17.70 27.50
N SER A 64 -1.68 -18.74 27.84
CA SER A 64 -2.15 -20.14 27.91
C SER A 64 -3.59 -20.34 28.41
N ASN A 65 -3.98 -19.65 29.49
CA ASN A 65 -5.33 -19.72 30.08
C ASN A 65 -6.08 -18.37 30.11
N SER A 66 -5.58 -17.30 29.48
CA SER A 66 -6.25 -16.00 29.50
C SER A 66 -6.05 -15.20 28.22
N LYS A 67 -7.10 -14.48 27.85
CA LYS A 67 -7.11 -13.60 26.68
C LYS A 67 -7.33 -12.17 27.15
N THR A 68 -6.34 -11.31 26.92
CA THR A 68 -6.45 -9.88 27.26
C THR A 68 -6.45 -9.07 25.99
N SER A 69 -7.41 -8.16 25.84
CA SER A 69 -7.49 -7.25 24.70
C SER A 69 -7.34 -5.80 25.13
N TYR A 70 -6.50 -5.06 24.43
CA TYR A 70 -6.32 -3.61 24.54
C TYR A 70 -6.93 -2.95 23.31
N ARG A 71 -7.55 -1.79 23.48
CA ARG A 71 -8.30 -1.11 22.43
C ARG A 71 -8.04 0.38 22.49
N ASP A 72 -8.09 0.99 21.31
CA ASP A 72 -8.07 2.44 21.19
C ASP A 72 -8.96 2.88 20.03
N GLU A 73 -9.49 4.10 20.15
CA GLU A 73 -10.37 4.74 19.17
C GLU A 73 -10.06 6.24 19.09
N ALA A 74 -9.67 6.72 17.89
CA ALA A 74 -9.52 8.15 17.63
C ALA A 74 -10.67 8.62 16.73
N GLN A 75 -11.52 9.51 17.25
CA GLN A 75 -12.68 10.03 16.53
C GLN A 75 -12.32 11.25 15.67
N PHE A 76 -11.97 11.02 14.41
CA PHE A 76 -11.55 12.08 13.48
C PHE A 76 -12.68 13.02 13.08
N VAL A 77 -13.89 12.52 12.84
CA VAL A 77 -15.02 13.36 12.39
C VAL A 77 -16.30 12.85 13.01
N ASN A 78 -17.16 13.74 13.49
CA ASN A 78 -18.49 13.39 14.00
C ASN A 78 -19.46 14.56 13.75
N LEU A 79 -19.89 14.71 12.51
CA LEU A 79 -20.81 15.78 12.09
C LEU A 79 -22.25 15.27 12.18
N HIS A 80 -23.18 16.13 12.59
CA HIS A 80 -24.60 15.80 12.75
C HIS A 80 -25.48 16.83 12.06
N TYR A 81 -26.49 16.35 11.33
CA TYR A 81 -27.41 17.15 10.55
C TYR A 81 -28.84 16.69 10.78
N THR A 82 -29.78 17.64 10.85
CA THR A 82 -31.21 17.36 10.69
C THR A 82 -31.57 17.64 9.24
N VAL A 83 -31.85 16.58 8.48
CA VAL A 83 -32.18 16.67 7.04
C VAL A 83 -33.64 17.05 6.86
N PHE A 84 -34.52 16.52 7.70
CA PHE A 84 -35.94 16.79 7.63
C PHE A 84 -36.58 16.72 9.02
N LYS A 85 -37.58 17.58 9.26
CA LYS A 85 -38.44 17.52 10.43
C LYS A 85 -39.84 17.98 10.05
N GLY A 86 -40.83 17.13 10.21
CA GLY A 86 -42.21 17.45 9.85
C GLY A 86 -43.07 16.22 9.53
N PRO A 87 -44.26 16.42 8.95
CA PRO A 87 -45.13 15.33 8.53
C PRO A 87 -44.58 14.62 7.29
N VAL A 88 -44.82 13.32 7.20
CA VAL A 88 -44.47 12.48 6.05
C VAL A 88 -45.69 11.68 5.60
N HIS A 89 -45.87 11.61 4.29
CA HIS A 89 -46.95 10.86 3.66
C HIS A 89 -46.42 10.18 2.39
N LEU A 90 -46.37 8.86 2.42
CA LEU A 90 -46.10 7.96 1.30
C LEU A 90 -47.17 6.85 1.35
N PRO A 91 -48.24 6.94 0.54
CA PRO A 91 -49.31 5.95 0.54
C PRO A 91 -48.86 4.62 -0.09
N GLU A 92 -49.63 3.56 0.18
CA GLU A 92 -49.44 2.26 -0.45
C GLU A 92 -49.69 2.34 -1.96
N GLY A 93 -48.85 1.66 -2.76
CA GLY A 93 -48.91 1.71 -4.22
C GLY A 93 -48.31 2.97 -4.86
N SER A 94 -47.66 3.86 -4.09
CA SER A 94 -46.94 5.01 -4.66
C SER A 94 -45.78 4.55 -5.55
N GLU A 95 -45.72 5.07 -6.77
CA GLU A 95 -44.57 4.85 -7.68
C GLU A 95 -43.36 5.73 -7.30
N GLU A 96 -43.61 6.91 -6.74
CA GLU A 96 -42.57 7.85 -6.34
C GLU A 96 -42.18 7.67 -4.86
N PRO A 97 -40.90 7.39 -4.55
CA PRO A 97 -40.45 7.28 -3.17
C PRO A 97 -40.31 8.65 -2.50
N LEU A 98 -40.33 8.66 -1.16
CA LEU A 98 -39.86 9.84 -0.43
C LEU A 98 -38.34 9.95 -0.60
N SER A 99 -37.90 11.16 -0.94
CA SER A 99 -36.49 11.46 -1.19
C SER A 99 -36.12 12.77 -0.51
N TRP A 100 -35.04 12.76 0.26
CA TRP A 100 -34.48 13.96 0.89
C TRP A 100 -33.05 14.17 0.39
N PRO A 101 -32.73 15.31 -0.26
CA PRO A 101 -31.39 15.58 -0.72
C PRO A 101 -30.44 15.78 0.46
N ILE A 102 -29.19 15.33 0.30
CA ILE A 102 -28.12 15.49 1.28
C ILE A 102 -26.88 16.07 0.62
N SER A 103 -26.14 16.86 1.39
CA SER A 103 -24.84 17.41 1.03
C SER A 103 -23.98 17.49 2.28
N VAL A 104 -22.87 16.75 2.30
CA VAL A 104 -21.97 16.64 3.46
C VAL A 104 -20.55 16.98 3.04
N ASN A 105 -19.97 17.99 3.66
CA ASN A 105 -18.57 18.36 3.41
C ASN A 105 -17.64 17.50 4.26
N ILE A 106 -16.64 16.89 3.63
CA ILE A 106 -15.57 16.18 4.32
C ILE A 106 -14.58 17.22 4.85
N PRO A 107 -14.35 17.30 6.17
CA PRO A 107 -13.39 18.24 6.72
C PRO A 107 -11.97 18.00 6.19
N LEU A 108 -11.17 19.06 6.10
CA LEU A 108 -9.75 18.95 5.77
C LEU A 108 -8.95 18.32 6.92
N GLU A 109 -9.32 18.67 8.16
CA GLU A 109 -8.61 18.28 9.37
C GLU A 109 -9.49 17.42 10.30
N PRO A 110 -8.87 16.53 11.10
CA PRO A 110 -9.56 15.84 12.19
C PRO A 110 -10.10 16.81 13.26
N HIS A 111 -11.15 16.39 13.94
CA HIS A 111 -11.75 17.09 15.07
C HIS A 111 -10.76 17.17 16.24
N SER A 112 -10.74 18.32 16.92
CA SER A 112 -9.81 18.63 18.00
C SER A 112 -9.87 17.63 19.18
N SER A 113 -11.03 16.98 19.38
CA SER A 113 -11.25 15.97 20.40
C SER A 113 -10.38 14.73 20.25
N CYS A 114 -9.82 14.44 19.06
CA CYS A 114 -8.88 13.34 18.86
C CYS A 114 -7.70 13.37 19.84
N ARG A 115 -7.35 14.57 20.32
CA ARG A 115 -6.19 14.85 21.16
C ARG A 115 -6.51 14.84 22.65
N GLN A 116 -7.79 14.93 23.02
CA GLN A 116 -8.18 15.12 24.41
C GLN A 116 -8.02 13.83 25.21
N GLY A 117 -7.36 13.91 26.37
CA GLY A 117 -7.25 12.80 27.32
C GLY A 117 -6.34 11.65 26.88
N ARG A 118 -5.56 11.81 25.79
CA ARG A 118 -4.57 10.81 25.36
C ARG A 118 -3.25 10.99 26.11
N PRO A 119 -2.66 9.92 26.67
CA PRO A 119 -1.27 9.96 27.14
C PRO A 119 -0.31 10.13 25.96
N ALA A 120 0.70 10.99 26.11
CA ALA A 120 1.73 11.20 25.06
C ALA A 120 2.43 9.89 24.68
N ASP A 121 2.73 9.04 25.67
CA ASP A 121 3.37 7.74 25.48
C ASP A 121 2.46 6.71 24.77
N CYS A 122 1.17 7.02 24.57
CA CYS A 122 0.20 6.17 23.89
C CYS A 122 -0.28 6.80 22.58
N SER A 123 0.57 7.61 21.95
CA SER A 123 0.28 8.27 20.68
C SER A 123 1.49 8.22 19.74
N LEU A 124 1.28 7.82 18.48
CA LEU A 124 2.30 7.83 17.42
C LEU A 124 2.49 9.22 16.82
N LEU A 125 1.45 10.06 16.89
CA LEU A 125 1.57 11.48 16.61
C LEU A 125 1.77 12.24 17.92
N PRO A 126 2.53 13.35 17.92
CA PRO A 126 2.54 14.28 19.05
C PRO A 126 1.13 14.71 19.45
N ILE A 127 0.93 15.16 20.69
CA ILE A 127 -0.41 15.65 21.15
C ILE A 127 -0.49 17.18 21.06
N ASN A 128 0.65 17.84 20.83
CA ASN A 128 0.73 19.29 20.70
C ASN A 128 0.04 19.78 19.42
N GLN A 129 -0.74 20.85 19.54
CA GLN A 129 -1.59 21.33 18.45
C GLN A 129 -0.83 21.82 17.21
N GLU A 130 0.45 22.16 17.34
CA GLU A 130 1.27 22.73 16.27
C GLU A 130 1.95 21.69 15.38
N HIS A 131 1.86 20.39 15.69
CA HIS A 131 2.52 19.39 14.88
C HIS A 131 1.83 19.21 13.50
N PRO A 132 2.58 19.24 12.39
CA PRO A 132 2.01 19.24 11.03
C PRO A 132 1.13 18.01 10.74
N GLY A 133 1.41 16.88 11.37
CA GLY A 133 0.59 15.66 11.26
C GLY A 133 -0.84 15.78 11.77
N HIS A 134 -1.22 16.88 12.46
CA HIS A 134 -2.59 17.11 12.94
C HIS A 134 -3.52 17.72 11.91
N HIS A 135 -2.98 18.32 10.85
CA HIS A 135 -3.75 19.14 9.93
C HIS A 135 -4.39 18.33 8.80
N ILE A 136 -4.36 17.01 8.87
CA ILE A 136 -4.74 16.20 7.71
C ILE A 136 -5.53 14.96 8.09
N LEU A 137 -6.73 14.87 7.51
CA LEU A 137 -7.62 13.74 7.70
C LEU A 137 -7.04 12.49 7.00
N PRO A 138 -6.82 11.36 7.70
CA PRO A 138 -6.18 10.20 7.11
C PRO A 138 -7.11 9.43 6.17
N GLY A 139 -6.53 8.69 5.23
CA GLY A 139 -7.30 7.81 4.33
C GLY A 139 -7.89 6.59 5.03
N SER A 140 -8.85 5.94 4.37
CA SER A 140 -9.41 4.67 4.79
C SER A 140 -8.35 3.57 4.73
N PHE A 141 -8.29 2.75 5.78
CA PHE A 141 -7.27 1.70 5.93
C PHE A 141 -7.85 0.49 6.68
N TYR A 142 -7.33 -0.69 6.41
CA TYR A 142 -7.60 -1.91 7.16
C TYR A 142 -6.37 -2.80 7.10
N SER A 143 -5.98 -3.37 8.25
CA SER A 143 -4.96 -4.41 8.31
C SER A 143 -5.18 -5.29 9.54
N GLU A 144 -4.82 -6.56 9.43
CA GLU A 144 -4.93 -7.55 10.49
C GLU A 144 -3.68 -8.43 10.56
N ASP A 145 -3.30 -8.80 11.77
CA ASP A 145 -2.25 -9.78 12.05
C ASP A 145 -2.81 -10.87 12.95
N THR A 146 -2.72 -12.10 12.48
CA THR A 146 -3.08 -13.32 13.20
C THR A 146 -1.92 -14.31 13.22
N SER A 147 -0.68 -13.82 13.09
CA SER A 147 0.52 -14.65 12.99
C SER A 147 0.80 -15.41 14.28
N PHE A 148 1.19 -16.68 14.13
CA PHE A 148 1.53 -17.54 15.27
C PHE A 148 2.71 -16.97 16.06
N GLY A 149 2.55 -16.89 17.39
CA GLY A 149 3.59 -16.39 18.30
C GLY A 149 3.56 -14.87 18.55
N ASN A 150 2.75 -14.12 17.80
CA ASN A 150 2.51 -12.69 18.03
C ASN A 150 1.13 -12.44 18.66
N PRO A 151 0.90 -11.26 19.27
CA PRO A 151 -0.43 -10.82 19.64
C PRO A 151 -1.32 -10.67 18.41
N ASP A 152 -2.55 -11.16 18.45
CA ASP A 152 -3.50 -10.91 17.35
C ASP A 152 -3.83 -9.41 17.35
N SER A 153 -3.76 -8.76 16.20
CA SER A 153 -4.11 -7.34 16.09
C SER A 153 -4.98 -7.07 14.88
N ASN A 154 -5.89 -6.12 15.03
CA ASN A 154 -6.68 -5.62 13.91
C ASN A 154 -6.79 -4.10 14.07
N CYS A 155 -6.43 -3.36 13.03
CA CYS A 155 -6.56 -1.92 13.03
C CYS A 155 -7.10 -1.38 11.70
N PHE A 156 -7.91 -0.31 11.78
CA PHE A 156 -8.57 0.26 10.62
C PHE A 156 -8.88 1.74 10.81
N ILE A 157 -9.03 2.42 9.68
CA ILE A 157 -9.53 3.79 9.56
C ILE A 157 -10.77 3.72 8.67
N GLU A 158 -11.92 4.12 9.20
CA GLU A 158 -13.20 4.06 8.50
C GLU A 158 -13.90 5.41 8.47
N TYR A 159 -14.65 5.64 7.40
CA TYR A 159 -15.57 6.75 7.24
C TYR A 159 -16.91 6.20 6.79
N TYR A 160 -18.00 6.75 7.31
CA TYR A 160 -19.34 6.31 6.94
C TYR A 160 -20.38 7.37 7.25
N LEU A 161 -21.45 7.36 6.45
CA LEU A 161 -22.67 8.09 6.73
C LEU A 161 -23.62 7.19 7.52
N VAL A 162 -24.27 7.74 8.52
CA VAL A 162 -25.39 7.11 9.24
C VAL A 162 -26.60 8.00 9.10
N ALA A 163 -27.72 7.44 8.65
CA ALA A 163 -28.98 8.15 8.65
C ALA A 163 -29.99 7.45 9.53
N ASN A 164 -30.81 8.23 10.23
CA ASN A 164 -31.90 7.72 11.05
C ASN A 164 -33.21 8.39 10.66
N LEU A 165 -34.22 7.60 10.30
CA LEU A 165 -35.60 8.05 10.18
C LEU A 165 -36.35 7.64 11.45
N ARG A 166 -36.83 8.61 12.22
CA ARG A 166 -37.65 8.39 13.41
C ARG A 166 -39.03 9.02 13.22
N TYR A 167 -40.09 8.27 13.48
CA TYR A 167 -41.46 8.78 13.35
C TYR A 167 -42.44 8.15 14.33
N SER A 168 -43.57 8.82 14.55
CA SER A 168 -44.65 8.32 15.42
C SER A 168 -45.70 7.52 14.63
N HIS A 169 -46.11 6.37 15.14
CA HIS A 169 -47.15 5.54 14.52
C HIS A 169 -47.87 4.72 15.59
N GLY A 170 -49.21 4.84 15.65
CA GLY A 170 -50.04 4.11 16.61
C GLY A 170 -49.66 4.36 18.08
N GLY A 171 -49.29 5.60 18.43
CA GLY A 171 -48.84 5.95 19.79
C GLY A 171 -47.42 5.52 20.16
N SER A 172 -46.70 4.85 19.26
CA SER A 172 -45.31 4.40 19.47
C SER A 172 -44.33 5.12 18.54
N TRP A 173 -43.05 5.15 18.92
CA TRP A 173 -41.97 5.63 18.05
C TRP A 173 -41.36 4.46 17.28
N LYS A 174 -41.23 4.62 15.97
CA LYS A 174 -40.49 3.72 15.08
C LYS A 174 -39.21 4.39 14.60
N SER A 175 -38.14 3.63 14.42
CA SER A 175 -36.87 4.10 13.88
C SER A 175 -36.33 3.15 12.82
N TYR A 176 -35.68 3.72 11.80
CA TYR A 176 -34.97 3.00 10.75
C TYR A 176 -33.60 3.62 10.58
N GLU A 177 -32.57 2.77 10.56
CA GLU A 177 -31.18 3.18 10.37
C GLU A 177 -30.69 2.70 9.01
N SER A 178 -29.89 3.53 8.35
CA SER A 178 -29.09 3.13 7.19
C SER A 178 -27.65 3.58 7.40
N ILE A 179 -26.71 2.78 6.89
CA ILE A 179 -25.27 3.07 6.95
C ILE A 179 -24.71 2.96 5.54
N HIS A 180 -23.90 3.95 5.15
CA HIS A 180 -23.18 3.96 3.88
C HIS A 180 -21.67 4.19 4.11
N PRO A 181 -20.81 3.18 3.89
CA PRO A 181 -19.37 3.33 3.99
C PRO A 181 -18.81 4.30 2.95
N ILE A 182 -17.83 5.10 3.35
CA ILE A 182 -17.14 6.09 2.51
C ILE A 182 -15.66 5.74 2.48
N THR A 183 -15.08 5.70 1.28
CA THR A 183 -13.62 5.51 1.11
C THR A 183 -12.97 6.86 0.90
N ILE A 184 -12.00 7.19 1.77
CA ILE A 184 -11.18 8.41 1.67
C ILE A 184 -9.74 8.01 1.30
N ARG A 185 -9.11 8.76 0.40
CA ARG A 185 -7.70 8.58 0.04
C ARG A 185 -6.81 9.24 1.08
N HIS A 186 -5.64 8.67 1.33
CA HIS A 186 -4.63 9.35 2.12
C HIS A 186 -4.26 10.69 1.46
N PRO A 187 -4.01 11.74 2.25
CA PRO A 187 -3.52 13.00 1.72
C PRO A 187 -2.11 12.87 1.15
N ILE A 188 -1.77 13.73 0.20
CA ILE A 188 -0.39 13.87 -0.26
C ILE A 188 0.30 14.84 0.70
N THR A 189 1.06 14.32 1.64
CA THR A 189 1.69 15.12 2.70
C THR A 189 3.08 15.62 2.31
N ASN A 190 3.81 14.88 1.47
CA ASN A 190 5.19 15.23 1.12
C ASN A 190 5.59 14.76 -0.29
N THR A 191 5.66 15.69 -1.25
CA THR A 191 6.16 15.39 -2.61
C THR A 191 7.66 15.63 -2.76
N THR A 192 8.36 16.15 -1.74
CA THR A 192 9.78 16.54 -1.86
C THR A 192 10.71 15.38 -2.19
N ARG A 193 10.31 14.16 -1.83
CA ARG A 193 11.08 12.94 -2.13
C ARG A 193 10.77 12.36 -3.50
N LEU A 194 9.74 12.84 -4.21
CA LEU A 194 9.52 12.46 -5.60
C LEU A 194 10.71 12.89 -6.45
N GLY A 195 11.20 11.97 -7.28
CA GLY A 195 12.41 12.19 -8.10
C GLY A 195 13.73 11.94 -7.38
N THR A 196 13.72 11.70 -6.07
CA THR A 196 14.93 11.24 -5.35
C THR A 196 15.14 9.73 -5.54
N SER A 197 16.40 9.29 -5.54
CA SER A 197 16.75 7.88 -5.75
C SER A 197 17.76 7.39 -4.73
N VAL A 198 17.67 6.10 -4.42
CA VAL A 198 18.63 5.36 -3.61
C VAL A 198 19.48 4.49 -4.54
N ILE A 199 20.78 4.43 -4.27
CA ILE A 199 21.72 3.60 -5.02
C ILE A 199 22.09 2.38 -4.18
N LEU A 200 21.81 1.20 -4.71
CA LEU A 200 22.23 -0.09 -4.15
C LEU A 200 23.41 -0.62 -4.97
N LYS A 201 24.40 -1.19 -4.28
CA LYS A 201 25.61 -1.71 -4.91
C LYS A 201 25.90 -3.12 -4.41
N ASP A 202 26.39 -3.97 -5.30
CA ASP A 202 27.00 -5.26 -4.96
C ASP A 202 28.19 -5.48 -5.92
N THR A 203 29.09 -6.39 -5.56
CA THR A 203 30.27 -6.74 -6.36
C THR A 203 30.44 -8.25 -6.36
N ARG A 204 30.65 -8.83 -7.54
CA ARG A 204 30.79 -10.28 -7.70
C ARG A 204 31.96 -10.64 -8.61
N ILE A 205 32.38 -11.89 -8.48
CA ILE A 205 33.43 -12.52 -9.24
C ILE A 205 32.86 -13.78 -9.87
N ILE A 206 33.19 -14.02 -11.15
CA ILE A 206 32.83 -15.22 -11.89
C ILE A 206 34.10 -15.83 -12.47
N ASN A 207 34.22 -17.15 -12.40
CA ASN A 207 35.36 -17.89 -12.93
C ASN A 207 34.87 -18.85 -14.02
N SER A 208 35.16 -18.55 -15.29
CA SER A 208 34.70 -19.38 -16.40
C SER A 208 35.55 -19.29 -17.65
N GLN A 209 35.81 -20.43 -18.29
CA GLN A 209 36.45 -20.49 -19.61
C GLN A 209 35.57 -19.85 -20.70
N ARG A 210 34.25 -19.81 -20.50
CA ARG A 210 33.30 -19.14 -21.42
C ARG A 210 33.38 -17.60 -21.41
N LEU A 211 34.28 -17.03 -20.61
CA LEU A 211 34.60 -15.60 -20.64
C LEU A 211 35.61 -15.25 -21.75
N LEU A 212 36.29 -16.25 -22.32
CA LEU A 212 37.21 -16.08 -23.43
C LEU A 212 36.45 -15.91 -24.76
N PRO A 213 36.94 -15.05 -25.67
CA PRO A 213 36.39 -14.95 -27.02
C PRO A 213 36.37 -16.29 -27.75
N GLY A 214 35.25 -16.60 -28.39
CA GLY A 214 35.06 -17.84 -29.16
C GLY A 214 34.72 -19.07 -28.31
N MET A 215 34.65 -18.94 -26.98
CA MET A 215 34.24 -20.01 -26.07
C MET A 215 32.86 -19.77 -25.44
N GLU A 216 32.10 -18.78 -25.90
CA GLU A 216 30.85 -18.32 -25.27
C GLU A 216 29.78 -19.43 -25.23
N ASN A 217 29.76 -20.28 -26.27
CA ASN A 217 28.84 -21.40 -26.44
C ASN A 217 29.52 -22.79 -26.28
N ALA A 218 30.77 -22.84 -25.82
CA ALA A 218 31.49 -24.11 -25.72
C ALA A 218 30.84 -25.05 -24.69
N ASP A 219 30.60 -26.30 -25.09
CA ASP A 219 30.32 -27.40 -24.16
C ASP A 219 31.63 -27.71 -23.42
N LEU A 220 31.70 -27.30 -22.15
CA LEU A 220 32.89 -27.49 -21.35
C LEU A 220 33.11 -28.99 -21.15
N SER A 221 34.29 -29.47 -21.52
CA SER A 221 34.68 -30.87 -21.29
C SER A 221 34.72 -31.17 -19.79
N PHE A 222 34.59 -32.46 -19.41
CA PHE A 222 34.73 -32.91 -18.02
C PHE A 222 36.02 -32.41 -17.34
N LYS A 223 37.12 -32.26 -18.11
CA LYS A 223 38.41 -31.75 -17.64
C LYS A 223 38.35 -30.25 -17.29
N GLU A 224 37.59 -29.46 -18.04
CA GLU A 224 37.38 -28.02 -17.79
C GLU A 224 36.39 -27.77 -16.64
N HIS A 225 35.39 -28.64 -16.48
CA HIS A 225 34.51 -28.66 -15.31
C HIS A 225 35.29 -28.96 -14.02
N MET A 226 36.24 -29.91 -14.04
CA MET A 226 37.11 -30.18 -12.89
C MET A 226 38.08 -29.02 -12.61
N GLN A 227 38.67 -28.40 -13.63
CA GLN A 227 39.56 -27.23 -13.42
C GLN A 227 38.83 -26.02 -12.82
N LYS A 228 37.55 -25.83 -13.13
CA LYS A 228 36.67 -24.86 -12.44
C LYS A 228 36.50 -25.17 -10.96
N PHE A 229 36.30 -26.44 -10.61
CA PHE A 229 36.05 -26.87 -9.23
C PHE A 229 37.28 -26.70 -8.32
N PHE A 230 38.49 -26.78 -8.88
CA PHE A 230 39.75 -26.64 -8.14
C PHE A 230 40.37 -25.23 -8.17
N SER A 231 39.64 -24.19 -8.61
CA SER A 231 40.12 -22.80 -8.66
C SER A 231 41.51 -22.66 -9.32
N SER A 232 41.72 -23.36 -10.44
CA SER A 232 43.00 -23.28 -11.17
C SER A 232 43.24 -21.85 -11.66
N SER A 233 44.47 -21.35 -11.51
CA SER A 233 44.92 -20.05 -12.04
C SER A 233 44.78 -19.90 -13.56
N LYS A 234 44.42 -20.98 -14.27
CA LYS A 234 44.16 -21.03 -15.72
C LYS A 234 42.69 -20.75 -16.09
N VAL A 235 41.80 -20.56 -15.12
CA VAL A 235 40.39 -20.20 -15.37
C VAL A 235 40.27 -18.68 -15.36
N PRO A 236 39.80 -18.04 -16.46
CA PRO A 236 39.58 -16.61 -16.49
C PRO A 236 38.61 -16.17 -15.41
N THR A 237 38.94 -15.08 -14.75
CA THR A 237 38.19 -14.45 -13.68
C THR A 237 37.66 -13.12 -14.16
N PHE A 238 36.34 -12.93 -14.09
CA PHE A 238 35.67 -11.67 -14.39
C PHE A 238 35.07 -11.09 -13.11
N LYS A 239 35.52 -9.89 -12.73
CA LYS A 239 34.98 -9.14 -11.60
C LYS A 239 34.16 -7.97 -12.11
N TYR A 240 32.98 -7.77 -11.52
CA TYR A 240 32.09 -6.67 -11.90
C TYR A 240 31.33 -6.12 -10.69
N GLY A 241 30.96 -4.85 -10.80
CA GLY A 241 30.03 -4.17 -9.91
C GLY A 241 28.65 -4.11 -10.53
N ILE A 242 27.62 -4.27 -9.71
CA ILE A 242 26.22 -3.97 -10.08
C ILE A 242 25.77 -2.74 -9.30
N ARG A 243 25.13 -1.80 -10.00
CA ARG A 243 24.53 -0.61 -9.42
C ARG A 243 23.05 -0.56 -9.78
N LEU A 244 22.21 -0.51 -8.76
CA LEU A 244 20.76 -0.37 -8.88
C LEU A 244 20.36 1.02 -8.40
N THR A 245 19.75 1.82 -9.27
CA THR A 245 19.17 3.12 -8.88
C THR A 245 17.67 2.96 -8.85
N VAL A 246 17.07 3.14 -7.67
CA VAL A 246 15.64 2.92 -7.39
C VAL A 246 15.03 4.16 -6.74
N PRO A 247 13.73 4.42 -6.89
CA PRO A 247 13.09 5.58 -6.25
C PRO A 247 13.14 5.48 -4.72
N SER A 248 13.21 6.63 -4.04
CA SER A 248 12.95 6.69 -2.59
C SER A 248 11.50 7.01 -2.24
N ALA A 249 10.71 7.46 -3.24
CA ALA A 249 9.26 7.64 -3.14
C ALA A 249 8.58 7.27 -4.47
N ILE A 250 7.39 6.68 -4.39
CA ILE A 250 6.55 6.31 -5.54
C ILE A 250 5.14 6.84 -5.32
N GLN A 251 4.61 7.59 -6.28
CA GLN A 251 3.22 8.04 -6.25
C GLN A 251 2.31 7.09 -7.02
N PHE A 252 1.15 6.75 -6.46
CA PHE A 252 0.15 5.97 -7.18
C PHE A 252 -0.32 6.66 -8.46
N ASN A 253 -0.44 5.86 -9.52
CA ASN A 253 -0.89 6.29 -10.84
C ASN A 253 -0.10 7.47 -11.42
N ASN A 254 1.17 7.64 -11.01
CA ASN A 254 2.02 8.65 -11.61
C ASN A 254 2.17 8.35 -13.12
N PRO A 255 1.94 9.33 -14.01
CA PRO A 255 2.09 9.12 -15.45
C PRO A 255 3.55 8.86 -15.87
N ILE A 256 4.52 9.26 -15.05
CA ILE A 256 5.94 9.00 -15.28
C ILE A 256 6.28 7.61 -14.73
N PRO A 257 6.86 6.71 -15.54
CA PRO A 257 7.29 5.41 -15.06
C PRO A 257 8.27 5.49 -13.89
N ILE A 258 8.24 4.47 -13.04
CA ILE A 258 9.12 4.36 -11.87
C ILE A 258 10.59 4.48 -12.30
N PRO A 259 11.39 5.41 -11.75
CA PRO A 259 12.80 5.57 -12.14
C PRO A 259 13.65 4.44 -11.58
N PHE A 260 13.72 3.35 -12.34
CA PHE A 260 14.42 2.12 -11.98
C PHE A 260 15.50 1.81 -13.03
N LEU A 261 16.77 1.97 -12.64
CA LEU A 261 17.94 1.75 -13.50
C LEU A 261 18.84 0.63 -12.96
N LEU A 262 19.35 -0.18 -13.90
CA LEU A 262 20.34 -1.21 -13.65
C LEU A 262 21.60 -0.91 -14.47
N GLU A 263 22.74 -0.78 -13.80
CA GLU A 263 24.05 -0.65 -14.43
C GLU A 263 24.97 -1.77 -13.96
N ILE A 264 25.77 -2.32 -14.87
CA ILE A 264 26.77 -3.33 -14.57
C ILE A 264 28.11 -2.85 -15.12
N THR A 265 29.11 -2.71 -14.27
CA THR A 265 30.41 -2.14 -14.64
C THR A 265 31.53 -3.17 -14.42
N PRO A 266 32.37 -3.46 -15.43
CA PRO A 266 33.53 -4.33 -15.23
C PRO A 266 34.53 -3.67 -14.28
N ILE A 267 35.20 -4.47 -13.46
CA ILE A 267 36.23 -4.00 -12.52
C ILE A 267 37.56 -4.61 -12.94
N ASN A 268 38.49 -3.78 -13.42
CA ASN A 268 39.79 -4.24 -13.92
C ASN A 268 40.63 -4.93 -12.84
N GLU A 269 40.58 -4.41 -11.61
CA GLU A 269 41.32 -4.99 -10.49
C GLU A 269 40.71 -6.34 -10.06
N GLY A 270 41.44 -7.43 -10.32
CA GLY A 270 41.00 -8.80 -10.04
C GLY A 270 40.27 -9.47 -11.21
N THR A 271 40.15 -8.79 -12.36
CA THR A 271 39.78 -9.43 -13.64
C THR A 271 41.05 -9.93 -14.33
N SER A 272 41.01 -11.13 -14.92
CA SER A 272 42.17 -11.72 -15.60
C SER A 272 42.60 -10.89 -16.81
N GLU A 273 43.93 -10.72 -17.00
CA GLU A 273 44.51 -9.87 -18.05
C GLU A 273 43.99 -10.18 -19.45
N ASN A 274 43.81 -11.46 -19.76
CA ASN A 274 43.34 -11.94 -21.05
C ASN A 274 41.89 -11.57 -21.38
N ILE A 275 41.12 -11.01 -20.43
CA ILE A 275 39.73 -10.59 -20.64
C ILE A 275 39.43 -9.16 -20.17
N LYS A 276 40.42 -8.39 -19.70
CA LYS A 276 40.19 -7.03 -19.17
C LYS A 276 39.58 -6.07 -20.19
N ASP A 277 40.05 -6.13 -21.43
CA ASP A 277 39.59 -5.26 -22.52
C ASP A 277 38.48 -5.91 -23.37
N ILE A 278 37.94 -7.04 -22.91
CA ILE A 278 36.98 -7.85 -23.65
C ILE A 278 35.58 -7.59 -23.09
N SER A 279 34.70 -7.11 -23.97
CA SER A 279 33.31 -6.84 -23.64
C SER A 279 32.56 -8.13 -23.34
N GLN A 280 31.89 -8.20 -22.20
CA GLN A 280 31.10 -9.35 -21.78
C GLN A 280 29.62 -9.07 -22.04
N ASN A 281 28.92 -10.07 -22.59
CA ASN A 281 27.46 -10.04 -22.73
C ASN A 281 26.82 -10.63 -21.48
N ILE A 282 26.03 -9.83 -20.79
CA ILE A 282 25.37 -10.18 -19.54
C ILE A 282 23.86 -10.20 -19.77
N GLN A 283 23.25 -11.36 -19.67
CA GLN A 283 21.80 -11.48 -19.78
C GLN A 283 21.14 -11.15 -18.44
N VAL A 284 20.15 -10.26 -18.46
CA VAL A 284 19.25 -10.03 -17.32
C VAL A 284 18.16 -11.11 -17.36
N VAL A 285 18.26 -12.11 -16.48
CA VAL A 285 17.33 -13.26 -16.44
C VAL A 285 16.02 -12.86 -15.80
N SER A 286 16.09 -12.13 -14.68
CA SER A 286 14.90 -11.62 -14.01
C SER A 286 15.25 -10.55 -13.00
N ILE A 287 14.28 -9.68 -12.75
CA ILE A 287 14.27 -8.80 -11.59
C ILE A 287 13.00 -9.08 -10.80
N ASP A 288 13.16 -9.38 -9.51
CA ASP A 288 12.07 -9.47 -8.56
C ASP A 288 11.99 -8.20 -7.71
N MET A 289 10.76 -7.76 -7.46
CA MET A 289 10.44 -6.61 -6.64
C MET A 289 9.39 -7.04 -5.63
N THR A 290 9.73 -7.01 -4.36
CA THR A 290 8.84 -7.38 -3.25
C THR A 290 8.54 -6.16 -2.41
N LEU A 291 7.26 -5.84 -2.26
CA LEU A 291 6.77 -4.85 -1.30
C LEU A 291 6.69 -5.47 0.08
N GLN A 292 7.18 -4.76 1.08
CA GLN A 292 7.14 -5.16 2.48
C GLN A 292 6.55 -4.00 3.30
N PRO A 293 5.22 -3.95 3.42
CA PRO A 293 4.55 -2.98 4.27
C PRO A 293 4.78 -3.33 5.73
N TYR A 294 5.04 -2.33 6.53
CA TYR A 294 5.10 -2.42 7.98
C TYR A 294 3.88 -1.70 8.54
N THR A 295 3.15 -2.38 9.42
CA THR A 295 2.02 -1.80 10.15
C THR A 295 2.32 -1.91 11.63
N GLN A 296 2.20 -0.79 12.34
CA GLN A 296 2.21 -0.75 13.80
C GLN A 296 0.88 -0.19 14.28
N CYS A 297 0.23 -0.90 15.20
CA CYS A 297 -0.92 -0.38 15.92
C CYS A 297 -0.58 -0.29 17.42
N ILE A 298 -1.05 0.75 18.11
CA ILE A 298 -0.85 0.95 19.55
C ILE A 298 -2.18 1.14 20.27
N ALA A 299 -2.23 0.77 21.55
CA ALA A 299 -3.38 0.98 22.43
C ALA A 299 -2.92 1.23 23.88
N PRO A 300 -3.65 2.06 24.65
CA PRO A 300 -3.38 2.23 26.06
C PRO A 300 -3.76 0.98 26.84
N GLY A 301 -3.05 0.76 27.94
CA GLY A 301 -3.37 -0.25 28.93
C GLY A 301 -4.24 0.28 30.06
N ASN A 302 -4.43 -0.55 31.08
CA ASN A 302 -5.25 -0.22 32.24
C ASN A 302 -4.56 0.73 33.23
N TYR A 303 -3.25 0.96 33.08
CA TYR A 303 -2.46 1.89 33.90
C TYR A 303 -2.06 3.10 33.05
N ILE A 304 -1.99 4.28 33.67
CA ILE A 304 -1.84 5.60 33.02
C ILE A 304 -0.65 5.68 32.03
N THR A 305 0.40 4.87 32.25
CA THR A 305 1.62 4.83 31.43
C THR A 305 1.84 3.51 30.69
N SER A 306 0.91 2.57 30.79
CA SER A 306 1.05 1.28 30.09
C SER A 306 0.62 1.42 28.64
N GLN A 307 1.54 1.16 27.72
CA GLN A 307 1.28 1.10 26.28
C GLN A 307 1.39 -0.36 25.82
N TYR A 308 0.49 -0.76 24.93
CA TYR A 308 0.57 -2.01 24.22
C TYR A 308 0.68 -1.73 22.72
N SER A 309 1.52 -2.49 22.05
CA SER A 309 1.74 -2.37 20.62
C SER A 309 1.83 -3.73 19.97
N ASN A 310 1.41 -3.80 18.72
CA ASN A 310 1.79 -4.88 17.82
C ASN A 310 2.30 -4.26 16.53
N ALA A 311 3.39 -4.82 16.02
CA ALA A 311 3.99 -4.42 14.77
C ALA A 311 4.30 -5.66 13.94
N TYR A 312 3.94 -5.61 12.67
CA TYR A 312 4.10 -6.73 11.76
C TYR A 312 4.44 -6.25 10.37
N THR A 313 4.99 -7.18 9.59
CA THR A 313 5.39 -6.94 8.22
C THR A 313 4.84 -8.04 7.35
N GLU A 314 4.24 -7.64 6.25
CA GLU A 314 3.77 -8.55 5.21
C GLU A 314 4.73 -8.53 4.02
N LYS A 315 4.62 -9.52 3.13
CA LYS A 315 5.49 -9.60 1.95
C LYS A 315 4.64 -9.89 0.72
N PHE A 316 4.67 -8.95 -0.22
CA PHE A 316 3.92 -9.04 -1.47
C PHE A 316 4.88 -8.97 -2.66
N GLY A 317 4.99 -10.06 -3.40
CA GLY A 317 5.69 -10.04 -4.69
C GLY A 317 4.91 -9.22 -5.71
N LEU A 318 5.55 -8.24 -6.34
CA LEU A 318 4.89 -7.35 -7.30
C LEU A 318 4.82 -7.94 -8.72
N GLY A 319 5.18 -9.20 -8.91
CA GLY A 319 5.01 -9.93 -10.17
C GLY A 319 5.91 -9.47 -11.31
N LEU A 320 7.04 -8.79 -10.99
CA LEU A 320 7.96 -8.30 -12.01
C LEU A 320 8.79 -9.42 -12.65
N GLN A 321 9.15 -10.46 -11.89
CA GLN A 321 10.01 -11.55 -12.37
C GLN A 321 9.46 -12.25 -13.65
N PRO A 322 8.17 -12.64 -13.74
CA PRO A 322 7.61 -13.25 -14.94
C PRO A 322 7.73 -12.41 -16.23
N VAL A 323 7.83 -11.07 -16.12
CA VAL A 323 7.97 -10.18 -17.28
C VAL A 323 9.25 -10.49 -18.07
N PHE A 324 10.33 -10.86 -17.37
CA PHE A 324 11.62 -11.17 -18.00
C PHE A 324 11.68 -12.56 -18.61
N ILE A 325 10.96 -13.54 -18.04
CA ILE A 325 10.95 -14.93 -18.51
C ILE A 325 10.37 -15.03 -19.92
N GLY A 326 9.41 -14.15 -20.26
CA GLY A 326 8.74 -14.13 -21.56
C GLY A 326 9.44 -13.32 -22.66
N LEU A 327 10.60 -12.70 -22.37
CA LEU A 327 11.27 -11.83 -23.36
C LEU A 327 11.94 -12.63 -24.47
N ASN A 328 11.58 -12.30 -25.71
CA ASN A 328 12.25 -12.78 -26.91
C ASN A 328 12.41 -11.61 -27.90
N PRO A 329 13.64 -11.10 -28.14
CA PRO A 329 14.92 -11.59 -27.62
C PRO A 329 15.12 -11.30 -26.12
N PRO A 330 16.04 -12.02 -25.44
CA PRO A 330 16.38 -11.75 -24.04
C PRO A 330 17.06 -10.38 -23.89
N LEU A 331 16.96 -9.82 -22.68
CA LEU A 331 17.57 -8.54 -22.36
C LEU A 331 19.06 -8.71 -22.04
N ILE A 332 19.93 -8.09 -22.84
CA ILE A 332 21.39 -8.23 -22.74
C ILE A 332 22.01 -6.85 -22.47
N ILE A 333 22.92 -6.80 -21.51
CA ILE A 333 23.80 -5.66 -21.21
C ILE A 333 25.20 -6.01 -21.70
N ASN A 334 25.81 -5.12 -22.48
CA ASN A 334 27.18 -5.27 -22.95
C ASN A 334 28.12 -4.38 -22.12
N THR A 335 29.20 -4.95 -21.57
CA THR A 335 30.13 -4.21 -20.70
C THR A 335 31.22 -3.42 -21.44
N GLY A 336 31.09 -3.24 -22.75
CA GLY A 336 32.05 -2.52 -23.59
C GLY A 336 31.98 -1.00 -23.46
N LYS A 337 32.64 -0.28 -24.38
CA LYS A 337 32.72 1.19 -24.37
C LYS A 337 31.38 1.91 -24.50
N GLU A 338 30.34 1.21 -24.98
CA GLU A 338 28.97 1.72 -25.13
C GLU A 338 28.01 1.22 -24.02
N ASN A 339 28.53 0.82 -22.87
CA ASN A 339 27.70 0.33 -21.77
C ASN A 339 26.76 1.42 -21.24
N THR A 340 25.50 1.37 -21.66
CA THR A 340 24.45 2.26 -21.18
C THR A 340 23.64 1.60 -20.06
N PRO A 341 23.31 2.33 -18.98
CA PRO A 341 22.40 1.83 -17.96
C PRO A 341 21.05 1.41 -18.55
N LEU A 342 20.53 0.29 -18.06
CA LEU A 342 19.26 -0.25 -18.48
C LEU A 342 18.12 0.37 -17.65
N HIS A 343 17.27 1.17 -18.32
CA HIS A 343 16.13 1.84 -17.70
C HIS A 343 14.90 0.90 -17.57
N ILE A 344 14.97 -0.08 -16.68
CA ILE A 344 13.90 -1.07 -16.40
C ILE A 344 12.52 -0.43 -16.30
N GLY A 345 12.42 0.68 -15.55
CA GLY A 345 11.17 1.40 -15.37
C GLY A 345 10.54 1.88 -16.67
N ASN A 346 11.34 2.49 -17.55
CA ASN A 346 10.88 2.98 -18.84
C ASN A 346 10.65 1.83 -19.83
N THR A 347 11.57 0.86 -19.89
CA THR A 347 11.48 -0.31 -20.77
C THR A 347 10.17 -1.07 -20.59
N PHE A 348 9.71 -1.22 -19.35
CA PHE A 348 8.46 -1.92 -19.04
C PHE A 348 7.29 -0.99 -18.71
N GLN A 349 7.47 0.33 -18.82
CA GLN A 349 6.47 1.34 -18.43
C GLN A 349 5.87 1.06 -17.05
N LEU A 350 6.74 0.86 -16.05
CA LEU A 350 6.35 0.43 -14.72
C LEU A 350 5.62 1.54 -13.98
N THR A 351 4.40 1.27 -13.52
CA THR A 351 3.61 2.19 -12.69
C THR A 351 3.00 1.45 -11.51
N LEU A 352 3.00 2.09 -10.33
CA LEU A 352 2.37 1.53 -9.15
C LEU A 352 0.95 2.07 -9.00
N THR A 353 0.01 1.19 -8.72
CA THR A 353 -1.39 1.54 -8.46
C THR A 353 -1.83 0.94 -7.12
N PRO A 354 -2.97 1.37 -6.55
CA PRO A 354 -3.51 0.71 -5.35
C PRO A 354 -3.78 -0.79 -5.54
N ALA A 355 -3.94 -1.27 -6.78
CA ALA A 355 -4.13 -2.69 -7.08
C ALA A 355 -2.80 -3.47 -7.21
N GLY A 356 -1.65 -2.79 -7.19
CA GLY A 356 -0.32 -3.36 -7.38
C GLY A 356 0.44 -2.75 -8.57
N LEU A 357 1.52 -3.40 -8.97
CA LEU A 357 2.41 -2.96 -10.04
C LEU A 357 1.84 -3.30 -11.43
N LYS A 358 1.94 -2.33 -12.35
CA LYS A 358 1.61 -2.47 -13.76
C LYS A 358 2.84 -2.35 -14.64
N SER A 359 2.78 -3.00 -15.80
CA SER A 359 3.69 -2.79 -16.93
C SER A 359 2.85 -2.38 -18.13
N GLY A 360 2.98 -1.11 -18.54
CA GLY A 360 2.06 -0.49 -19.49
C GLY A 360 0.62 -0.59 -18.99
N THR A 361 -0.26 -1.23 -19.77
CA THR A 361 -1.67 -1.44 -19.41
C THR A 361 -1.91 -2.71 -18.58
N ARG A 362 -0.92 -3.60 -18.47
CA ARG A 362 -1.07 -4.92 -17.84
C ARG A 362 -0.79 -4.87 -16.34
N GLN A 363 -1.73 -5.36 -15.53
CA GLN A 363 -1.49 -5.67 -14.12
C GLN A 363 -0.59 -6.90 -13.98
N LEU A 364 0.52 -6.79 -13.26
CA LEU A 364 1.51 -7.87 -13.14
C LEU A 364 1.15 -8.89 -12.06
N ALA A 365 0.87 -8.38 -10.86
CA ALA A 365 0.32 -9.16 -9.76
C ALA A 365 -0.89 -8.42 -9.20
N PHE A 366 -1.93 -9.18 -8.88
CA PHE A 366 -2.96 -8.71 -7.98
C PHE A 366 -2.45 -8.91 -6.56
N ALA A 367 -2.50 -7.88 -5.74
CA ALA A 367 -2.39 -8.09 -4.31
C ALA A 367 -3.68 -8.84 -3.90
N TYR A 368 -3.55 -10.14 -3.61
CA TYR A 368 -4.67 -11.10 -3.55
C TYR A 368 -5.64 -10.87 -2.37
N SER A 369 -5.36 -9.91 -1.49
CA SER A 369 -6.24 -9.60 -0.35
C SER A 369 -6.21 -8.14 0.10
N GLU A 370 -5.14 -7.37 -0.20
CA GLU A 370 -4.98 -6.01 0.33
C GLU A 370 -4.52 -5.05 -0.76
N ARG A 371 -5.16 -3.88 -0.86
CA ARG A 371 -4.66 -2.81 -1.73
C ARG A 371 -3.28 -2.38 -1.23
N VAL A 372 -2.39 -2.03 -2.14
CA VAL A 372 -1.17 -1.31 -1.76
C VAL A 372 -1.64 0.00 -1.12
N ASN A 373 -1.27 0.22 0.14
CA ASN A 373 -1.63 1.43 0.87
C ASN A 373 -0.48 2.43 0.83
N SER A 374 -0.85 3.72 0.84
CA SER A 374 0.12 4.80 1.00
C SER A 374 0.68 4.81 2.42
N ASP A 375 1.84 5.42 2.58
CA ASP A 375 2.43 5.67 3.90
C ASP A 375 1.55 6.67 4.65
N PHE A 376 1.31 6.40 5.93
CA PHE A 376 0.58 7.32 6.80
C PHE A 376 0.88 7.07 8.28
N GLN A 377 0.57 8.06 9.08
CA GLN A 377 0.61 7.97 10.53
C GLN A 377 -0.62 8.64 11.12
N THR A 378 -1.20 8.02 12.14
CA THR A 378 -2.31 8.55 12.94
C THR A 378 -1.92 8.46 14.42
N TYR A 379 -2.82 8.83 15.34
CA TYR A 379 -2.54 8.69 16.77
C TYR A 379 -2.23 7.25 17.21
N ASN A 380 -2.78 6.24 16.54
CA ASN A 380 -2.72 4.86 17.01
C ASN A 380 -2.39 3.81 15.96
N ILE A 381 -2.19 4.23 14.71
CA ILE A 381 -1.79 3.38 13.58
C ILE A 381 -0.70 4.10 12.79
N GLU A 382 0.38 3.39 12.50
CA GLU A 382 1.42 3.79 11.54
C GLU A 382 1.54 2.71 10.47
N HIS A 383 1.72 3.15 9.23
CA HIS A 383 1.96 2.29 8.09
C HIS A 383 3.01 2.90 7.16
N PHE A 384 4.04 2.13 6.83
CA PHE A 384 5.07 2.56 5.87
C PHE A 384 5.55 1.40 5.02
N ASN A 385 6.15 1.73 3.89
CA ASN A 385 6.52 0.74 2.88
C ASN A 385 8.03 0.63 2.71
N THR A 386 8.48 -0.61 2.48
CA THR A 386 9.84 -0.88 2.03
C THR A 386 9.81 -1.76 0.78
N LEU A 387 10.75 -1.54 -0.14
CA LEU A 387 10.91 -2.35 -1.34
C LEU A 387 12.19 -3.17 -1.26
N LYS A 388 12.07 -4.46 -1.54
CA LYS A 388 13.19 -5.37 -1.66
C LYS A 388 13.39 -5.78 -3.11
N TYR A 389 14.64 -5.77 -3.55
CA TYR A 389 15.02 -6.07 -4.93
C TYR A 389 15.92 -7.30 -4.99
N THR A 390 15.65 -8.18 -5.94
CA THR A 390 16.54 -9.29 -6.30
C THR A 390 16.78 -9.28 -7.80
N VAL A 391 18.05 -9.24 -8.23
CA VAL A 391 18.43 -9.27 -9.64
C VAL A 391 19.12 -10.59 -9.93
N THR A 392 18.65 -11.30 -10.96
CA THR A 392 19.29 -12.52 -11.46
C THR A 392 19.89 -12.25 -12.82
N LEU A 393 21.19 -12.48 -12.93
CA LEU A 393 21.96 -12.32 -14.16
C LEU A 393 22.42 -13.69 -14.67
N LYS A 394 22.69 -13.78 -15.97
CA LYS A 394 23.41 -14.91 -16.57
C LYS A 394 24.64 -14.38 -17.30
N ILE A 395 25.82 -14.83 -16.89
CA ILE A 395 27.12 -14.39 -17.39
C ILE A 395 27.94 -15.64 -17.69
N ALA A 396 28.49 -15.76 -18.89
CA ALA A 396 29.28 -16.93 -19.31
C ALA A 396 28.57 -18.29 -19.06
N GLY A 397 27.25 -18.30 -19.21
CA GLY A 397 26.39 -19.47 -18.96
C GLY A 397 25.95 -19.69 -17.51
N GLU A 398 26.51 -18.96 -16.55
CA GLU A 398 26.25 -19.14 -15.12
C GLU A 398 25.23 -18.13 -14.59
N LYS A 399 24.30 -18.60 -13.74
CA LYS A 399 23.31 -17.72 -13.09
C LYS A 399 23.88 -17.16 -11.78
N VAL A 400 23.81 -15.85 -11.62
CA VAL A 400 24.23 -15.15 -10.40
C VAL A 400 23.05 -14.35 -9.85
N VAL A 401 22.82 -14.45 -8.54
CA VAL A 401 21.71 -13.79 -7.85
C VAL A 401 22.26 -12.71 -6.91
N HIS A 402 21.84 -11.48 -7.14
CA HIS A 402 22.11 -10.33 -6.27
C HIS A 402 20.86 -10.02 -5.44
N LYS A 403 20.99 -10.14 -4.12
CA LYS A 403 19.93 -9.77 -3.16
C LYS A 403 20.33 -8.48 -2.48
N PHE A 404 19.54 -7.43 -2.66
CA PHE A 404 19.80 -6.15 -2.02
C PHE A 404 19.02 -6.02 -0.71
N SER A 405 19.53 -5.20 0.20
CA SER A 405 18.82 -4.83 1.42
C SER A 405 17.51 -4.11 1.08
N PRO A 406 16.44 -4.29 1.88
CA PRO A 406 15.20 -3.52 1.71
C PRO A 406 15.47 -2.01 1.79
N VAL A 407 14.76 -1.25 0.96
CA VAL A 407 14.86 0.20 0.87
C VAL A 407 13.56 0.82 1.36
N PRO A 408 13.58 1.67 2.40
CA PRO A 408 12.43 2.51 2.74
C PRO A 408 11.98 3.31 1.52
N THR A 409 10.75 3.07 1.09
CA THR A 409 10.18 3.68 -0.10
C THR A 409 8.83 4.27 0.27
N GLU A 410 8.76 5.59 0.30
CA GLU A 410 7.53 6.30 0.64
C GLU A 410 6.50 6.12 -0.49
N ILE A 411 5.35 5.51 -0.20
CA ILE A 411 4.27 5.36 -1.17
C ILE A 411 3.27 6.49 -0.95
N LEU A 412 3.10 7.34 -1.97
CA LEU A 412 2.18 8.47 -1.94
C LEU A 412 0.87 8.14 -2.65
N SER A 413 -0.22 8.75 -2.17
CA SER A 413 -1.52 8.64 -2.81
C SER A 413 -1.55 9.38 -4.16
N SER A 414 -2.53 9.03 -5.00
CA SER A 414 -2.76 9.72 -6.27
C SER A 414 -3.34 11.12 -6.02
N ALA A 415 -2.89 12.11 -6.79
CA ALA A 415 -3.38 13.48 -6.75
C ALA A 415 -4.88 13.62 -7.07
#